data_AF-A0A6L7NMX4-F1
#
_entry.id   AF-A0A6L7NMX4-F1
#
_cell.length_a   1.000
_cell.length_b   1.000
_cell.length_c   1.000
_cell.angle_alpha   90.00
_cell.angle_beta   90.00
_cell.angle_gamma   90.00
#
_symmetry.space_group_name_H-M   'P 1'
#
loop_
_entity.id
_entity.type
_entity.pdbx_description
1 polymer ?
#
loop_
_entity_poly.entity_id
_entity_poly.type
_entity_poly.pdbx_seq_one_letter_code
_entity_poly.pdbx_strand_id
1 'polypeptide(L)'
;MSSAAARRLSRLLGDPPGAPLPEAADLTARVRADPAAVAEGLVAEALASDDVTSAAGALAFVEERLSELAALLPPELGSVVGREAEAEVRRRVPG
;
A
#
# COMPACT_ATOMS: atom_id res chain seq x y z
N MET A 1 -4.92 -13.03 12.12
CA MET A 1 -4.83 -11.93 11.14
C MET A 1 -5.38 -10.65 11.75
N SER A 2 -4.69 -9.52 11.63
CA SER A 2 -5.21 -8.24 12.15
C SER A 2 -6.30 -7.70 11.23
N SER A 3 -7.49 -7.42 11.77
CA SER A 3 -8.60 -6.82 11.00
C SER A 3 -8.25 -5.42 10.49
N ALA A 4 -7.30 -4.73 11.12
CA ALA A 4 -6.88 -3.39 10.72
C ALA A 4 -6.10 -3.39 9.41
N ALA A 5 -5.18 -4.35 9.22
CA ALA A 5 -4.38 -4.46 7.99
C ALA A 5 -5.28 -4.75 6.77
N ALA A 6 -6.23 -5.67 6.92
CA ALA A 6 -7.17 -6.01 5.86
C ALA A 6 -8.10 -4.83 5.52
N ARG A 7 -8.56 -4.08 6.52
CA ARG A 7 -9.32 -2.85 6.29
C ARG A 7 -8.52 -1.78 5.58
N ARG A 8 -7.24 -1.57 5.95
CA ARG A 8 -6.39 -0.62 5.22
C ARG A 8 -6.26 -1.04 3.75
N LEU A 9 -5.95 -2.31 3.50
CA LEU A 9 -5.81 -2.81 2.14
C LEU A 9 -7.09 -2.65 1.31
N SER A 10 -8.25 -2.98 1.91
CA SER A 10 -9.57 -2.77 1.31
C SER A 10 -9.81 -1.29 0.93
N ARG A 11 -9.44 -0.34 1.80
CA ARG A 11 -9.53 1.10 1.47
C ARG A 11 -8.58 1.53 0.36
N LEU A 12 -7.34 1.03 0.35
CA LEU A 12 -6.38 1.30 -0.72
C LEU A 12 -6.88 0.79 -2.08
N LEU A 13 -7.66 -0.30 -2.07
CA LEU A 13 -8.33 -0.87 -3.24
C LEU A 13 -9.66 -0.19 -3.58
N GLY A 14 -10.00 0.92 -2.92
CA GLY A 14 -11.17 1.75 -3.22
C GLY A 14 -12.47 1.34 -2.55
N ASP A 15 -12.46 0.40 -1.60
CA ASP A 15 -13.69 0.03 -0.90
C ASP A 15 -14.17 1.17 0.03
N PRO A 16 -15.49 1.47 0.06
CA PRO A 16 -15.99 2.56 0.86
C PRO A 16 -15.90 2.27 2.36
N PRO A 17 -15.76 3.31 3.21
CA PRO A 17 -15.80 3.14 4.66
C PRO A 17 -17.08 2.43 5.10
N GLY A 18 -16.94 1.37 5.90
CA GLY A 18 -18.07 0.60 6.42
C GLY A 18 -18.58 -0.51 5.50
N ALA A 19 -17.99 -0.70 4.30
CA ALA A 19 -18.23 -1.89 3.50
C ALA A 19 -17.88 -3.17 4.29
N PRO A 20 -18.58 -4.29 4.06
CA PRO A 20 -18.15 -5.59 4.54
C PRO A 20 -16.71 -5.86 4.10
N LEU A 21 -15.87 -6.31 5.03
CA LEU A 21 -14.47 -6.61 4.72
C LEU A 21 -14.40 -7.84 3.81
N PRO A 22 -13.79 -7.75 2.61
CA PRO A 22 -13.61 -8.91 1.75
C PRO A 22 -12.73 -9.97 2.40
N GLU A 23 -12.81 -11.21 1.90
CA GLU A 23 -11.90 -12.26 2.34
C GLU A 23 -10.46 -11.93 1.95
N ALA A 24 -9.48 -12.45 2.71
CA ALA A 24 -8.08 -12.19 2.42
C ALA A 24 -7.69 -12.63 1.00
N ALA A 25 -8.21 -13.76 0.53
CA ALA A 25 -7.96 -14.24 -0.83
C ALA A 25 -8.44 -13.25 -1.89
N ASP A 26 -9.60 -12.63 -1.69
CA ASP A 26 -10.15 -11.61 -2.59
C ASP A 26 -9.30 -10.35 -2.60
N LEU A 27 -8.87 -9.89 -1.41
CA LEU A 27 -7.96 -8.75 -1.30
C LEU A 27 -6.65 -9.04 -2.04
N THR A 28 -6.02 -10.20 -1.81
CA THR A 28 -4.78 -10.59 -2.50
C THR A 28 -4.98 -10.67 -4.02
N ALA A 29 -6.11 -11.21 -4.50
CA ALA A 29 -6.43 -11.28 -5.92
C ALA A 29 -6.59 -9.89 -6.56
N ARG A 30 -7.24 -8.96 -5.86
CA ARG A 30 -7.38 -7.57 -6.31
C ARG A 30 -6.05 -6.84 -6.37
N VAL A 31 -5.19 -6.98 -5.36
CA VAL A 31 -3.83 -6.41 -5.40
C VAL A 31 -3.02 -7.00 -6.55
N ARG A 32 -3.19 -8.29 -6.86
CA ARG A 32 -2.52 -8.90 -8.01
C ARG A 32 -3.02 -8.33 -9.34
N ALA A 33 -4.32 -8.01 -9.43
CA ALA A 33 -4.91 -7.42 -10.63
C ALA A 33 -4.47 -5.97 -10.84
N ASP A 34 -4.27 -5.23 -9.75
CA ASP A 34 -3.86 -3.83 -9.78
C ASP A 34 -2.93 -3.48 -8.59
N PRO A 35 -1.62 -3.78 -8.70
CA PRO A 35 -0.66 -3.44 -7.66
C PRO A 35 -0.38 -1.93 -7.61
N ALA A 36 -0.60 -1.22 -8.73
CA ALA A 36 -0.37 0.21 -8.82
C ALA A 36 -1.35 0.99 -7.93
N ALA A 37 -2.63 0.60 -7.86
CA ALA A 37 -3.58 1.23 -6.95
C ALA A 37 -3.13 1.19 -5.48
N VAL A 38 -2.60 0.05 -5.02
CA VAL A 38 -2.07 -0.06 -3.65
C VAL A 38 -0.84 0.81 -3.47
N ALA A 39 0.09 0.79 -4.44
CA ALA A 39 1.28 1.61 -4.40
C ALA A 39 0.96 3.11 -4.35
N GLU A 40 0.08 3.59 -5.22
CA GLU A 40 -0.37 4.99 -5.25
C GLU A 40 -1.02 5.41 -3.94
N GLY A 41 -1.86 4.55 -3.36
CA GLY A 41 -2.47 4.80 -2.07
C GLY A 41 -1.45 4.87 -0.92
N LEU A 42 -0.46 3.97 -0.90
CA LEU A 42 0.62 3.99 0.09
C LEU A 42 1.50 5.24 -0.04
N VAL A 43 1.83 5.65 -1.28
CA VAL A 43 2.56 6.90 -1.51
C VAL A 43 1.72 8.11 -1.10
N ALA A 44 0.41 8.11 -1.37
CA ALA A 44 -0.47 9.17 -0.91
C ALA A 44 -0.53 9.27 0.62
N GLU A 45 -0.59 8.13 1.33
CA GLU A 45 -0.48 8.10 2.80
C GLU A 45 0.86 8.67 3.28
N ALA A 46 1.96 8.29 2.63
CA ALA A 46 3.29 8.80 2.97
C ALA A 46 3.36 10.32 2.78
N LEU A 47 2.90 10.85 1.65
CA LEU A 47 2.95 12.28 1.34
C LEU A 47 1.98 13.12 2.18
N ALA A 48 0.97 12.50 2.78
CA ALA A 48 0.07 13.15 3.73
C ALA A 48 0.60 13.15 5.18
N SER A 49 1.71 12.45 5.44
CA SER A 49 2.34 12.40 6.77
C SER A 49 3.27 13.59 6.98
N ASP A 50 3.08 14.33 8.07
CA ASP A 50 3.94 15.47 8.45
C ASP A 50 5.41 15.04 8.72
N ASP A 51 5.63 13.75 9.04
CA ASP A 51 6.95 13.19 9.32
C ASP A 51 7.74 12.87 8.03
N VAL A 52 7.07 12.84 6.88
CA VAL A 52 7.68 12.49 5.59
C VAL A 52 8.02 13.76 4.82
N THR A 53 9.30 14.12 4.82
CA THR A 53 9.81 15.36 4.21
C THR A 53 10.71 15.13 2.99
N SER A 54 10.90 13.88 2.58
CA SER A 54 11.79 13.51 1.46
C SER A 54 11.33 12.24 0.76
N ALA A 55 11.85 12.02 -0.46
CA ALA A 55 11.63 10.78 -1.20
C ALA A 55 12.09 9.54 -0.40
N ALA A 56 13.25 9.62 0.28
CA ALA A 56 13.74 8.53 1.12
C ALA A 56 12.80 8.24 2.30
N GLY A 57 12.25 9.29 2.93
CA GLY A 57 11.25 9.14 3.98
C GLY A 57 9.96 8.49 3.48
N ALA A 58 9.51 8.86 2.27
CA ALA A 58 8.33 8.26 1.67
C ALA A 58 8.52 6.77 1.38
N LEU A 59 9.69 6.38 0.87
CA LEU A 59 10.03 4.97 0.65
C LEU A 59 10.07 4.18 1.95
N ALA A 60 10.69 4.72 3.00
CA ALA A 60 10.74 4.08 4.31
C ALA A 60 9.33 3.89 4.91
N PHE A 61 8.45 4.89 4.76
CA PHE A 61 7.05 4.79 5.17
C PHE A 61 6.34 3.66 4.42
N VAL A 62 6.51 3.60 3.09
CA VAL A 62 5.90 2.54 2.26
C VAL A 62 6.40 1.16 2.68
N GLU A 63 7.71 0.99 2.92
CA GLU A 63 8.30 -0.27 3.38
C GLU A 63 7.71 -0.71 4.72
N GLU A 64 7.56 0.21 5.67
CA GLU A 64 6.91 -0.07 6.95
C GLU A 64 5.46 -0.56 6.76
N ARG A 65 4.69 0.14 5.92
CA ARG A 65 3.30 -0.25 5.62
C ARG A 65 3.21 -1.59 4.90
N LEU A 66 4.13 -1.91 4.00
CA LEU A 66 4.19 -3.22 3.35
C LEU A 66 4.51 -4.34 4.34
N SER A 67 5.38 -4.08 5.33
CA SER A 67 5.66 -5.02 6.43
C SER A 67 4.40 -5.33 7.24
N GLU A 68 3.56 -4.33 7.52
CA GLU A 68 2.26 -4.55 8.19
C GLU A 68 1.28 -5.37 7.36
N LEU A 69 1.40 -5.31 6.03
CA LEU A 69 0.58 -6.06 5.08
C LEU A 69 1.14 -7.46 4.75
N ALA A 70 2.33 -7.83 5.25
CA ALA A 70 3.01 -9.08 4.91
C ALA A 70 2.22 -10.35 5.30
N ALA A 71 1.30 -10.24 6.27
CA ALA A 71 0.40 -11.35 6.62
C ALA A 71 -0.76 -11.57 5.61
N LEU A 72 -0.98 -10.62 4.69
CA LEU A 72 -2.04 -10.64 3.68
C LEU A 72 -1.48 -10.74 2.26
N LEU A 73 -0.30 -10.14 2.02
CA LEU A 73 0.35 -10.12 0.73
C LEU A 73 1.50 -11.12 0.71
N PRO A 74 1.50 -12.08 -0.24
CA PRO A 74 2.67 -12.92 -0.47
C PRO A 74 3.91 -12.05 -0.75
N PRO A 75 5.12 -12.49 -0.36
CA PRO A 75 6.36 -11.70 -0.52
C PRO A 75 6.58 -11.20 -1.95
N GLU A 76 6.23 -12.00 -2.95
CA GLU A 76 6.38 -11.68 -4.36
C GLU A 76 5.47 -10.50 -4.74
N LEU A 77 4.25 -10.47 -4.20
CA LEU A 77 3.28 -9.40 -4.46
C LEU A 77 3.64 -8.13 -3.70
N GLY A 78 4.09 -8.24 -2.45
CA GLY A 78 4.65 -7.11 -1.71
C GLY A 78 5.82 -6.46 -2.43
N SER A 79 6.71 -7.28 -3.02
CA SER A 79 7.83 -6.79 -3.84
C SER A 79 7.39 -6.05 -5.11
N VAL A 80 6.30 -6.50 -5.75
CA VAL A 80 5.72 -5.81 -6.91
C VAL A 80 5.20 -4.44 -6.48
N VAL A 81 4.38 -4.37 -5.43
CA VAL A 81 3.84 -3.10 -4.91
C VAL A 81 4.96 -2.15 -4.49
N GLY A 82 6.02 -2.65 -3.87
CA GLY A 82 7.20 -1.84 -3.50
C GLY A 82 7.86 -1.17 -4.70
N ARG A 83 8.05 -1.89 -5.82
CA ARG A 83 8.62 -1.31 -7.05
C ARG A 83 7.70 -0.27 -7.69
N GLU A 84 6.39 -0.53 -7.72
CA GLU A 84 5.41 0.45 -8.22
C GLU A 84 5.41 1.72 -7.36
N ALA A 85 5.51 1.58 -6.03
CA ALA A 85 5.57 2.71 -5.12
C ALA A 85 6.88 3.50 -5.27
N GLU A 86 8.02 2.82 -5.50
CA GLU A 86 9.30 3.48 -5.80
C GLU A 86 9.22 4.33 -7.07
N ALA A 87 8.65 3.78 -8.13
CA ALA A 87 8.40 4.52 -9.36
C ALA A 87 7.49 5.73 -9.10
N GLU A 88 6.45 5.56 -8.28
CA GLU A 88 5.50 6.63 -7.97
C GLU A 88 6.11 7.75 -7.12
N VAL A 89 6.91 7.42 -6.10
CA VAL A 89 7.65 8.42 -5.31
C VAL A 89 8.55 9.26 -6.21
N ARG A 90 9.30 8.64 -7.13
CA ARG A 90 10.16 9.36 -8.09
C ARG A 90 9.36 10.29 -9.01
N ARG A 91 8.12 9.94 -9.35
CA ARG A 91 7.24 10.80 -10.16
C ARG A 91 6.75 12.02 -9.38
N ARG A 92 6.40 11.86 -8.09
CA ARG A 92 5.75 12.90 -7.28
C ARG A 92 6.72 13.77 -6.48
N VAL A 93 7.87 13.23 -6.09
CA VAL A 93 8.88 13.91 -5.29
C VAL A 93 10.17 14.01 -6.10
N PRO A 94 10.34 15.06 -6.91
CA PRO A 94 11.62 15.30 -7.57
C PRO A 94 12.68 15.54 -6.49
N GLY A 95 13.78 14.77 -6.59
CA GLY A 95 14.93 14.89 -5.68
C GLY A 95 15.70 16.19 -5.84
#